data_AF-A0AB40AU88-F1
#
_entry.id   AF-A0AB40AU88-F1
#
_cell.length_a   1.000
_cell.length_b   1.000
_cell.length_c   1.000
_cell.angle_alpha   90.00
_cell.angle_beta   90.00
_cell.angle_gamma   90.00
#
_symmetry.space_group_name_H-M   'P 1'
#
loop_
_entity.id
_entity.type
_entity.pdbx_description
1 polymer ?
#
loop_
_entity_poly.entity_id
_entity_poly.type
_entity_poly.pdbx_seq_one_letter_code
_entity_poly.pdbx_strand_id
1 'polypeptide(L)'
;MFYGAVVWDPWLISSQIVCLQCLYYLTLGLFMSILVGTRVSRMTLVYFFDFSTLTASTATGWCAIIAFLLTSLAGSVYMFYIVERAKKCLDFSATLYIIHLFICIIYGGWPSSITWWVLNVTGLALMSLLGEWLCIRREMREIPITRLRSNV
;
A
#
# COMPACT_ATOMS: atom_id res chain seq x y z
N MET A 1 -24.04 20.83 6.37
CA MET A 1 -22.82 21.50 5.89
C MET A 1 -21.67 20.49 6.03
N PHE A 2 -21.39 19.72 4.98
CA PHE A 2 -20.60 18.47 5.03
C PHE A 2 -19.09 18.68 4.74
N TYR A 3 -18.59 19.86 5.07
CA TYR A 3 -17.16 20.12 5.25
C TYR A 3 -17.03 20.80 6.60
N GLY A 4 -17.34 20.05 7.66
CA GLY A 4 -16.91 20.42 9.00
C GLY A 4 -15.39 20.41 9.03
N ALA A 5 -14.80 21.35 9.77
CA ALA A 5 -13.36 21.39 10.04
C ALA A 5 -12.83 19.96 10.26
N VAL A 6 -11.64 19.64 9.73
CA VAL A 6 -10.99 18.35 10.00
C VAL A 6 -10.79 18.29 11.52
N VAL A 7 -11.73 17.66 12.23
CA VAL A 7 -11.58 17.37 13.64
C VAL A 7 -10.52 16.29 13.67
N TRP A 8 -9.34 16.66 14.18
CA TRP A 8 -8.24 15.72 14.32
C TRP A 8 -8.70 14.63 15.30
N ASP A 9 -9.01 13.46 14.75
CA ASP A 9 -9.31 12.26 15.51
C ASP A 9 -8.11 11.29 15.38
N PRO A 10 -7.20 11.28 16.37
CA PRO A 10 -5.99 10.46 16.31
C PRO A 10 -6.30 8.96 16.31
N TRP A 11 -7.43 8.57 16.91
CA TRP A 11 -7.83 7.18 16.99
C TRP A 11 -8.21 6.66 15.59
N LEU A 12 -8.97 7.47 14.85
CA LEU A 12 -9.35 7.14 13.48
C LEU A 12 -8.12 6.98 12.59
N ILE A 13 -7.20 7.95 12.59
CA ILE A 13 -5.97 7.90 11.78
C ILE A 13 -5.14 6.66 12.13
N SER A 14 -4.97 6.39 13.42
CA SER A 14 -4.21 5.21 13.88
C SER A 14 -4.86 3.91 13.41
N SER A 15 -6.19 3.79 13.52
CA SER A 15 -6.93 2.61 13.05
C SER A 15 -6.83 2.42 11.53
N GLN A 16 -6.82 3.51 10.75
CA GLN A 16 -6.63 3.48 9.30
C GLN A 16 -5.23 2.99 8.94
N ILE A 17 -4.18 3.46 9.64
CA ILE A 17 -2.80 3.00 9.43
C ILE A 17 -2.72 1.49 9.72
N VAL A 18 -3.22 1.05 10.88
CA VAL A 18 -3.19 -0.38 11.27
C VAL A 18 -3.97 -1.24 10.28
N CYS A 19 -5.16 -0.81 9.87
CA CYS A 19 -5.96 -1.53 8.87
C CYS A 19 -5.22 -1.67 7.54
N LEU A 20 -4.64 -0.58 7.04
CA LEU A 20 -3.88 -0.59 5.79
C LEU A 20 -2.65 -1.51 5.86
N GLN A 21 -1.95 -1.52 7.00
CA GLN A 21 -0.83 -2.44 7.25
C GLN A 21 -1.27 -3.90 7.20
N CYS A 22 -2.33 -4.26 7.92
CA CYS A 22 -2.86 -5.62 7.92
C CYS A 22 -3.26 -6.08 6.51
N LEU A 23 -4.01 -5.23 5.78
CA LEU A 23 -4.43 -5.55 4.41
C LEU A 23 -3.23 -5.71 3.47
N TYR A 24 -2.23 -4.85 3.58
CA TYR A 24 -1.02 -4.94 2.78
C TYR A 24 -0.28 -6.27 3.00
N TYR A 25 -0.03 -6.65 4.25
CA TYR A 25 0.69 -7.89 4.55
C TYR A 25 -0.12 -9.15 4.23
N LEU A 26 -1.44 -9.13 4.39
CA LEU A 26 -2.31 -10.23 3.97
C LEU A 26 -2.25 -10.42 2.45
N THR A 27 -2.35 -9.32 1.69
CA THR A 27 -2.30 -9.38 0.23
C THR A 27 -0.91 -9.74 -0.29
N LEU A 28 0.16 -9.23 0.35
CA LEU A 28 1.53 -9.65 0.05
C LEU A 28 1.70 -11.15 0.30
N GLY A 29 1.19 -11.65 1.42
CA GLY A 29 1.27 -13.06 1.75
C GLY A 29 0.50 -13.95 0.79
N LEU A 30 -0.69 -13.50 0.35
CA LEU A 30 -1.47 -14.18 -0.68
C LEU A 30 -0.69 -14.26 -2.00
N PHE A 31 -0.19 -13.13 -2.51
CA PHE A 31 0.57 -13.11 -3.76
C PHE A 31 1.87 -13.89 -3.67
N MET A 32 2.59 -13.80 -2.54
CA MET A 32 3.78 -14.61 -2.29
C MET A 32 3.45 -16.10 -2.27
N SER A 33 2.35 -16.52 -1.62
CA SER A 33 1.93 -17.92 -1.60
C SER A 33 1.62 -18.46 -3.00
N ILE A 34 1.00 -17.65 -3.85
CA ILE A 34 0.63 -18.04 -5.21
C ILE A 34 1.87 -18.08 -6.13
N LEU A 35 2.68 -17.02 -6.10
CA LEU A 35 3.78 -16.83 -7.07
C LEU A 35 5.07 -17.52 -6.64
N VAL A 36 5.45 -17.42 -5.36
CA VAL A 36 6.69 -17.99 -4.82
C VAL A 36 6.43 -19.37 -4.21
N GLY A 37 5.29 -19.57 -3.55
CA GLY A 37 4.93 -20.85 -2.92
C GLY A 37 4.77 -22.00 -3.91
N THR A 38 4.46 -21.72 -5.18
CA THR A 38 4.45 -22.73 -6.25
C THR A 38 5.84 -23.14 -6.74
N ARG A 39 6.88 -22.39 -6.36
CA ARG A 39 8.28 -22.60 -6.79
C ARG A 39 9.19 -23.15 -5.69
N VAL A 40 8.78 -23.01 -4.43
CA VAL A 40 9.61 -23.33 -3.26
C VAL A 40 8.89 -24.33 -2.37
N SER A 41 9.63 -25.31 -1.83
CA SER A 41 9.07 -26.36 -0.97
C SER A 41 8.60 -25.88 0.41
N ARG A 42 9.13 -24.75 0.90
CA ARG A 42 8.78 -24.15 2.20
C ARG A 42 8.70 -22.64 2.09
N MET A 43 7.55 -22.09 2.45
CA MET A 43 7.36 -20.64 2.57
C MET A 43 7.80 -20.19 3.96
N THR A 44 8.78 -19.29 4.02
CA THR A 44 9.31 -18.71 5.25
C THR A 44 9.22 -17.19 5.20
N LEU A 45 9.36 -16.54 6.37
CA LEU A 45 9.35 -15.08 6.49
C LEU A 45 10.51 -14.38 5.75
N VAL A 46 11.51 -15.15 5.33
CA VAL A 46 12.66 -14.66 4.56
C VAL A 46 12.19 -13.98 3.25
N TYR A 47 11.18 -14.53 2.58
CA TYR A 47 10.64 -13.93 1.35
C TYR A 47 9.89 -12.60 1.57
N PHE A 48 9.54 -12.28 2.81
CA PHE A 48 8.81 -11.06 3.15
C PHE A 48 9.75 -9.94 3.60
N PHE A 49 10.78 -10.29 4.39
CA PHE A 49 11.57 -9.31 5.14
C PHE A 49 13.07 -9.35 4.86
N ASP A 50 13.58 -10.39 4.19
CA ASP A 50 14.99 -10.45 3.83
C ASP A 50 15.22 -9.86 2.42
N PHE A 51 16.06 -8.83 2.38
CA PHE A 51 16.43 -8.14 1.14
C PHE A 51 17.23 -9.03 0.18
N SER A 52 17.87 -10.09 0.67
CA SER A 52 18.66 -11.01 -0.15
C SER A 52 17.81 -11.78 -1.18
N THR A 53 16.54 -12.03 -0.84
CA THR A 53 15.58 -12.75 -1.70
C THR A 53 15.11 -11.93 -2.89
N LEU A 54 15.21 -10.60 -2.80
CA LEU A 54 14.79 -9.66 -3.82
C LEU A 54 15.92 -9.40 -4.81
N THR A 55 16.15 -10.39 -5.67
CA THR A 55 17.20 -10.42 -6.68
C THR A 55 16.62 -10.63 -8.07
N ALA A 56 17.03 -9.81 -9.04
CA ALA A 56 16.55 -9.88 -10.43
C ALA A 56 17.22 -10.97 -11.28
N SER A 57 18.13 -11.76 -10.72
CA SER A 57 18.81 -12.86 -11.43
C SER A 57 18.09 -14.20 -11.30
N THR A 58 17.16 -14.35 -10.35
CA THR A 58 16.46 -15.62 -10.10
C THR A 58 14.98 -15.52 -10.45
N ALA A 59 14.41 -16.62 -10.96
CA ALA A 59 12.98 -16.67 -11.28
C ALA A 59 12.10 -16.46 -10.03
N THR A 60 12.54 -16.98 -8.87
CA THR A 60 11.85 -16.77 -7.58
C THR A 60 11.89 -15.31 -7.14
N GLY A 61 13.01 -14.62 -7.34
CA GLY A 61 13.14 -13.18 -7.07
C GLY A 61 12.23 -12.35 -7.98
N TRP A 62 12.10 -12.70 -9.26
CA TRP A 62 11.11 -12.08 -10.15
C TRP A 62 9.66 -12.30 -9.68
N CYS A 63 9.31 -13.51 -9.25
CA CYS A 63 7.99 -13.79 -8.67
C CYS A 63 7.73 -12.94 -7.42
N ALA A 64 8.74 -12.78 -6.55
CA ALA A 64 8.66 -11.91 -5.38
C ALA A 64 8.48 -10.43 -5.76
N ILE A 65 9.25 -9.92 -6.72
CA ILE A 65 9.13 -8.56 -7.25
C ILE A 65 7.71 -8.30 -7.77
N ILE A 66 7.17 -9.22 -8.58
CA ILE A 66 5.80 -9.12 -9.10
C ILE A 66 4.78 -9.12 -7.95
N ALA A 67 4.97 -9.96 -6.92
CA ALA A 67 4.09 -9.97 -5.75
C ALA A 67 4.08 -8.61 -5.03
N PHE A 68 5.24 -7.98 -4.81
CA PHE A 68 5.33 -6.64 -4.21
C PHE A 68 4.64 -5.56 -5.06
N LEU A 69 4.81 -5.60 -6.39
CA LEU A 69 4.17 -4.65 -7.30
C LEU A 69 2.65 -4.83 -7.33
N LEU A 70 2.15 -6.06 -7.43
CA LEU A 70 0.71 -6.36 -7.35
C LEU A 70 0.11 -5.95 -6.00
N THR A 71 0.85 -6.16 -4.91
CA THR A 71 0.44 -5.69 -3.58
C THR A 71 0.37 -4.18 -3.52
N SER A 72 1.29 -3.46 -4.15
CA SER A 72 1.25 -1.99 -4.23
C SER A 72 0.03 -1.48 -4.99
N LEU A 73 -0.35 -2.17 -6.08
CA LEU A 73 -1.58 -1.87 -6.83
C LEU A 73 -2.83 -2.12 -5.97
N ALA A 74 -2.91 -3.26 -5.30
CA ALA A 74 -4.01 -3.56 -4.38
C ALA A 74 -4.06 -2.56 -3.21
N GLY A 75 -2.90 -2.18 -2.67
CA GLY A 75 -2.74 -1.17 -1.63
C GLY A 75 -3.28 0.19 -2.05
N SER A 76 -3.12 0.59 -3.31
CA SER A 76 -3.69 1.83 -3.84
C SER A 76 -5.22 1.84 -3.80
N VAL A 77 -5.83 0.67 -4.04
CA VAL A 77 -7.28 0.47 -3.98
C VAL A 77 -7.77 0.50 -2.52
N TYR A 78 -7.06 -0.18 -1.60
CA TYR A 78 -7.41 -0.12 -0.17
C TYR A 78 -7.31 1.30 0.37
N MET A 79 -6.25 2.01 0.02
CA MET A 79 -6.03 3.39 0.43
C MET A 79 -7.13 4.32 -0.11
N PHE A 80 -7.57 4.10 -1.35
CA PHE A 80 -8.71 4.82 -1.92
C PHE A 80 -9.99 4.67 -1.07
N TYR A 81 -10.32 3.45 -0.62
CA TYR A 81 -11.49 3.19 0.21
C TYR A 81 -11.36 3.65 1.67
N ILE A 82 -10.14 3.65 2.23
CA ILE A 82 -9.91 3.96 3.65
C ILE A 82 -9.72 5.46 3.89
N VAL A 83 -8.89 6.10 3.07
CA VAL A 83 -8.43 7.48 3.29
C VAL A 83 -9.38 8.49 2.65
N GLU A 84 -10.06 8.11 1.56
CA GLU A 84 -11.01 8.88 0.73
C GLU A 84 -10.50 10.22 0.18
N ARG A 85 -9.42 10.78 0.73
CA ARG A 85 -8.89 12.12 0.47
C ARG A 85 -7.51 12.04 -0.18
N ALA A 86 -7.39 12.68 -1.35
CA ALA A 86 -6.18 12.64 -2.17
C ALA A 86 -4.92 13.13 -1.44
N LYS A 87 -5.01 14.27 -0.74
CA LYS A 87 -3.87 14.94 -0.09
C LYS A 87 -3.18 14.13 1.03
N LYS A 88 -3.79 13.03 1.49
CA LYS A 88 -3.26 12.18 2.57
C LYS A 88 -2.64 10.87 2.06
N CYS A 89 -2.84 10.54 0.80
CA CYS A 89 -2.39 9.28 0.21
C CYS A 89 -0.87 9.07 0.32
N LEU A 90 -0.08 10.13 0.09
CA LEU A 90 1.38 10.07 0.22
C LEU A 90 1.81 9.77 1.66
N ASP A 91 1.22 10.46 2.65
CA ASP A 91 1.56 10.28 4.07
C ASP A 91 1.32 8.82 4.52
N PHE A 92 0.17 8.23 4.16
CA PHE A 92 -0.17 6.86 4.50
C PHE A 92 0.74 5.85 3.79
N SER A 93 1.03 6.06 2.51
CA SER A 93 1.92 5.18 1.76
C SER A 93 3.36 5.23 2.28
N ALA A 94 3.88 6.43 2.55
CA ALA A 94 5.20 6.61 3.14
C ALA A 94 5.29 5.92 4.51
N THR A 95 4.29 6.11 5.37
CA THR A 95 4.24 5.45 6.69
C THR A 95 4.28 3.93 6.55
N LEU A 96 3.59 3.38 5.54
CA LEU A 96 3.59 1.94 5.28
C LEU A 96 5.00 1.42 4.95
N TYR A 97 5.66 2.03 3.97
CA TYR A 97 6.98 1.60 3.52
C TYR A 97 8.09 1.90 4.54
N ILE A 98 7.95 2.95 5.35
CA ILE A 98 8.86 3.22 6.47
C ILE A 98 8.77 2.12 7.52
N ILE A 99 7.55 1.70 7.91
CA ILE A 99 7.37 0.59 8.85
C ILE A 99 7.93 -0.70 8.25
N HIS A 100 7.70 -0.97 6.97
CA HIS A 100 8.28 -2.12 6.28
C HIS A 100 9.81 -2.10 6.32
N LEU A 101 10.45 -0.95 6.05
CA LEU A 101 11.90 -0.77 6.16
C LEU A 101 12.40 -1.10 7.58
N PHE A 102 11.74 -0.60 8.62
CA PHE A 102 12.13 -0.91 10.00
C PHE A 102 12.03 -2.40 10.32
N ILE A 103 10.98 -3.07 9.86
CA ILE A 103 10.82 -4.52 10.06
C ILE A 103 11.93 -5.28 9.33
N CYS A 104 12.27 -4.90 8.09
CA CYS A 104 13.38 -5.49 7.34
C CYS A 104 14.73 -5.27 8.05
N ILE A 105 14.97 -4.09 8.62
CA ILE A 105 16.17 -3.80 9.41
C ILE A 105 16.26 -4.71 10.64
N ILE A 106 15.15 -4.89 11.36
CA ILE A 106 15.11 -5.76 12.55
C ILE A 106 15.31 -7.24 12.16
N TYR A 107 14.78 -7.67 11.02
CA TYR A 107 14.82 -9.06 10.59
C TYR A 107 16.16 -9.47 9.97
N GLY A 108 16.66 -8.71 9.00
CA GLY A 108 17.82 -9.05 8.17
C GLY A 108 18.96 -8.04 8.23
N GLY A 109 18.81 -6.94 8.97
CA GLY A 109 19.76 -5.83 8.99
C GLY A 109 19.52 -4.81 7.86
N TRP A 110 20.47 -3.90 7.67
CA TRP A 110 20.33 -2.80 6.71
C TRP A 110 20.22 -3.30 5.26
N PRO A 111 19.16 -2.94 4.51
CA PRO A 111 19.01 -3.35 3.12
C PRO A 111 20.10 -2.74 2.24
N SER A 112 21.10 -3.54 1.89
CA SER A 112 22.20 -3.12 0.99
C SER A 112 21.88 -3.34 -0.49
N SER A 113 20.79 -4.05 -0.80
CA SER A 113 20.37 -4.35 -2.18
C SER A 113 19.72 -3.15 -2.86
N ILE A 114 20.30 -2.71 -3.98
CA ILE A 114 19.71 -1.64 -4.81
C ILE A 114 18.34 -2.03 -5.37
N THR A 115 18.15 -3.30 -5.71
CA THR A 115 16.87 -3.84 -6.21
C THR A 115 15.77 -3.67 -5.18
N TRP A 116 16.09 -3.89 -3.90
CA TRP A 116 15.16 -3.68 -2.80
C TRP A 116 14.72 -2.22 -2.70
N TRP A 117 15.66 -1.27 -2.78
CA TRP A 117 15.36 0.16 -2.74
C TRP A 117 14.51 0.60 -3.92
N VAL A 118 14.89 0.22 -5.14
CA VAL A 118 14.14 0.53 -6.36
C VAL A 118 12.72 -0.03 -6.27
N LEU A 119 12.56 -1.28 -5.82
CA LEU A 119 11.26 -1.92 -5.67
C LEU A 119 10.36 -1.19 -4.68
N ASN A 120 10.87 -0.88 -3.48
CA ASN A 120 10.08 -0.22 -2.44
C ASN A 120 9.75 1.23 -2.79
N VAL A 121 10.69 1.98 -3.37
CA VAL A 121 10.44 3.34 -3.86
C VAL A 121 9.41 3.32 -5.00
N THR A 122 9.53 2.38 -5.92
CA THR A 122 8.55 2.21 -7.01
C THR A 122 7.19 1.81 -6.45
N GLY A 123 7.13 0.90 -5.49
CA GLY A 123 5.88 0.50 -4.83
C GLY A 123 5.22 1.64 -4.06
N LEU A 124 6.00 2.49 -3.37
CA LEU A 124 5.54 3.70 -2.71
C LEU A 124 4.98 4.69 -3.73
N ALA A 125 5.72 4.96 -4.81
CA ALA A 125 5.27 5.87 -5.86
C ALA A 125 4.00 5.35 -6.55
N LEU A 126 3.94 4.06 -6.89
CA LEU A 126 2.76 3.44 -7.48
C LEU A 126 1.56 3.54 -6.55
N MET A 127 1.71 3.16 -5.28
CA MET A 127 0.62 3.18 -4.32
C MET A 127 0.10 4.59 -4.06
N SER A 128 1.02 5.56 -3.89
CA SER A 128 0.66 6.96 -3.62
C SER A 128 0.02 7.64 -4.83
N LEU A 129 0.62 7.56 -6.02
CA LEU A 129 0.10 8.21 -7.23
C LEU A 129 -1.22 7.61 -7.70
N LEU A 130 -1.36 6.28 -7.69
CA LEU A 130 -2.62 5.63 -8.08
C LEU A 130 -3.73 5.91 -7.08
N GLY A 131 -3.43 5.86 -5.78
CA GLY A 131 -4.43 6.18 -4.76
C GLY A 131 -4.86 7.64 -4.83
N GLU A 132 -3.92 8.56 -5.01
CA GLU A 132 -4.22 9.98 -5.21
C GLU A 132 -5.11 10.19 -6.44
N TRP A 133 -4.75 9.58 -7.57
CA TRP A 133 -5.53 9.67 -8.79
C TRP A 133 -6.96 9.10 -8.67
N LEU A 134 -7.12 7.96 -7.97
CA LEU A 134 -8.44 7.37 -7.68
C LEU A 134 -9.28 8.30 -6.79
N CYS A 135 -8.67 8.88 -5.75
CA CYS A 135 -9.33 9.85 -4.87
C CYS A 135 -9.73 11.12 -5.63
N ILE A 136 -8.84 11.71 -6.44
CA ILE A 136 -9.16 12.90 -7.24
C ILE A 136 -10.31 12.61 -8.21
N ARG A 137 -10.32 11.45 -8.87
CA ARG A 137 -11.43 11.04 -9.75
C ARG A 137 -12.77 10.92 -9.02
N ARG A 138 -12.75 10.55 -7.74
CA ARG A 138 -13.95 10.48 -6.89
C ARG A 138 -14.41 11.87 -6.45
N GLU A 139 -13.48 12.73 -6.06
CA GLU A 139 -13.74 14.12 -5.66
C GLU A 139 -14.28 14.96 -6.83
N MET A 140 -13.84 14.69 -8.07
CA MET A 140 -14.31 15.38 -9.27
C MET A 140 -15.70 14.94 -9.76
N ARG A 141 -16.30 13.87 -9.20
CA ARG A 141 -17.67 13.52 -9.58
C ARG A 141 -18.65 14.55 -9.02
N GLU A 142 -19.51 15.07 -9.88
CA GLU A 142 -20.52 16.04 -9.51
C GLU A 142 -21.40 15.51 -8.37
N ILE A 143 -21.60 16.35 -7.36
CA ILE A 143 -22.53 16.05 -6.27
C ILE A 143 -23.94 16.12 -6.85
N PRO A 144 -24.74 15.03 -6.81
CA PRO A 144 -26.09 15.07 -7.34
C PRO A 144 -26.94 16.06 -6.53
N ILE A 145 -27.27 17.18 -7.17
CA ILE A 145 -28.17 18.22 -6.67
C ILE A 145 -29.63 17.75 -6.75
N THR A 146 -29.99 16.72 -5.99
CA THR A 146 -31.35 16.14 -6.05
C THR A 146 -32.38 16.92 -5.22
N ARG A 147 -32.03 17.98 -4.48
CA ARG A 147 -33.02 18.74 -3.69
C ARG A 147 -32.67 20.23 -3.56
N LEU A 148 -33.17 21.04 -4.49
CA LEU A 148 -33.49 22.45 -4.25
C LEU A 148 -34.57 22.95 -5.23
N ARG A 149 -35.60 22.12 -5.46
CA ARG A 149 -36.90 22.63 -5.91
C ARG A 149 -37.89 22.42 -4.78
N SER A 150 -37.82 23.30 -3.77
CA SER A 150 -39.01 23.60 -3.00
C SER A 150 -39.97 24.28 -3.97
N ASN A 151 -41.00 23.56 -4.40
CA ASN A 151 -42.11 24.17 -5.14
C ASN A 151 -42.72 25.23 -4.22
N VAL A 152 -42.57 26.49 -4.64
CA VAL A 152 -43.41 27.62 -4.23
C VAL A 152 -44.79 27.41 -4.84
#